data_AF-A0A2X0MPN1-F1
#
_entry.id   AF-A0A2X0MPN1-F1
#
_cell.length_a   1.000
_cell.length_b   1.000
_cell.length_c   1.000
_cell.angle_alpha   90.00
_cell.angle_beta   90.00
_cell.angle_gamma   90.00
#
_symmetry.space_group_name_H-M   'P 1'
#
loop_
_entity.id
_entity.type
_entity.pdbx_description
1 polymer ?
#
loop_
_entity_poly.entity_id
_entity_poly.type
_entity_poly.pdbx_seq_one_letter_code
_entity_poly.pdbx_strand_id
1 'polypeptide(L)'
;MSTPMSSGAAPVTEASYPFAYDQIIMIGFLPRPASAPQVRLLTIWLGANDCVSSRSAQYVSEVDFQDNLRSLVSLARSLPSPPEIVLITCPPFSAELWDQELASRGIVVDANEVRTAERAAEYAELVRSLGKALGLSVVDAHEAIDRVAVVEGKLGSEKYVKYMPDGLHPNELGYRIVTEGKRSECLGGYGECGHADFMVFSHRITELEKLIQVTYPKLFWETLPQVFPAWDQVPKGALGKKFLKV
;
A
#
# COMPACT_ATOMS: atom_id res chain seq x y z
N MET A 1 51.67 30.46 36.55
CA MET A 1 51.99 29.51 35.46
C MET A 1 51.00 28.37 35.53
N SER A 2 50.50 27.97 34.36
CA SER A 2 49.85 26.69 34.03
C SER A 2 48.38 26.48 34.44
N THR A 3 47.53 26.62 33.44
CA THR A 3 46.25 25.94 33.26
C THR A 3 46.40 24.41 33.23
N PRO A 4 45.36 23.65 33.62
CA PRO A 4 45.07 22.36 33.03
C PRO A 4 43.92 22.49 32.02
N MET A 5 44.13 21.91 30.84
CA MET A 5 43.12 21.78 29.79
C MET A 5 42.03 20.80 30.23
N SER A 6 40.78 21.25 30.19
CA SER A 6 39.60 20.38 30.23
C SER A 6 39.32 19.90 28.81
N SER A 7 39.63 18.63 28.53
CA SER A 7 39.13 17.91 27.36
C SER A 7 37.76 17.31 27.70
N GLY A 8 36.72 18.15 27.68
CA GLY A 8 35.33 17.69 27.70
C GLY A 8 34.82 17.65 26.27
N ALA A 9 34.86 16.48 25.63
CA ALA A 9 34.10 16.26 24.41
C ALA A 9 32.62 16.53 24.72
N ALA A 10 32.01 17.47 24.00
CA ALA A 10 30.58 17.66 24.05
C ALA A 10 29.90 16.34 23.67
N PRO A 11 28.83 15.92 24.37
CA PRO A 11 28.10 14.73 23.98
C PRO A 11 27.62 14.93 22.55
N VAL A 12 28.00 14.00 21.68
CA VAL A 12 27.38 13.86 20.36
C VAL A 12 25.93 13.55 20.65
N THR A 13 25.06 14.55 20.53
CA THR A 13 23.63 14.34 20.52
C THR A 13 23.35 13.44 19.32
N GLU A 14 22.96 12.19 19.58
CA GLU A 14 22.32 11.35 18.58
C GLU A 14 21.23 12.19 17.92
N ALA A 15 21.41 12.47 16.63
CA ALA A 15 20.37 13.11 15.86
C ALA A 15 19.16 12.16 15.87
N SER A 16 18.16 12.51 16.70
CA SER A 16 16.84 11.92 16.64
C SER A 16 16.39 11.90 15.18
N TYR A 17 16.08 10.72 14.65
CA TYR A 17 15.52 10.56 13.31
C TYR A 17 14.32 11.52 13.20
N PRO A 18 14.34 12.50 12.28
CA PRO A 18 13.25 13.45 12.19
C PRO A 18 12.02 12.68 11.68
N PHE A 19 10.97 12.70 12.48
CA PHE A 19 9.57 12.49 12.11
C PHE A 19 9.34 12.33 10.60
N ALA A 20 9.00 11.11 10.19
CA ALA A 20 8.26 10.76 8.98
C ALA A 20 8.87 11.21 7.62
N TYR A 21 9.80 10.41 7.08
CA TYR A 21 10.17 10.47 5.67
C TYR A 21 8.94 10.54 4.73
N ASP A 22 7.88 9.78 5.05
CA ASP A 22 6.65 9.77 4.25
C ASP A 22 5.89 11.09 4.28
N GLN A 23 5.91 11.81 5.41
CA GLN A 23 5.35 13.17 5.49
C GLN A 23 6.17 14.13 4.66
N ILE A 24 7.50 14.04 4.71
CA ILE A 24 8.39 14.90 3.92
C ILE A 24 8.14 14.71 2.43
N ILE A 25 8.01 13.46 1.98
CA ILE A 25 7.67 13.11 0.60
C ILE A 25 6.31 13.72 0.24
N MET A 26 5.26 13.49 1.03
CA MET A 26 3.91 13.97 0.73
C MET A 26 3.78 15.50 0.76
N ILE A 27 4.48 16.19 1.67
CA ILE A 27 4.56 17.66 1.70
C ILE A 27 5.29 18.20 0.47
N GLY A 28 6.20 17.43 -0.15
CA GLY A 28 6.79 17.76 -1.45
C GLY A 28 5.83 17.55 -2.63
N PHE A 29 4.91 16.58 -2.55
CA PHE A 29 4.07 16.16 -3.68
C PHE A 29 2.67 16.81 -3.71
N LEU A 30 2.03 17.06 -2.57
CA LEU A 30 0.63 17.48 -2.49
C LEU A 30 0.40 18.99 -2.58
N PRO A 31 1.20 19.87 -1.96
CA PRO A 31 1.14 21.30 -2.23
C PRO A 31 1.57 21.56 -3.68
N ARG A 32 0.60 21.71 -4.57
CA ARG A 32 0.84 22.00 -5.99
C ARG A 32 0.35 23.39 -6.36
N PRO A 33 1.05 24.11 -7.26
CA PRO A 33 0.53 25.36 -7.81
C PRO A 33 -0.83 25.08 -8.48
N ALA A 34 -1.71 26.09 -8.51
CA ALA A 34 -3.05 25.96 -9.10
C ALA A 34 -3.06 25.51 -10.57
N SER A 35 -1.94 25.65 -11.28
CA SER A 35 -1.73 25.20 -12.66
C SER A 35 -1.36 23.72 -12.79
N ALA A 36 -1.03 23.03 -11.69
CA ALA A 36 -0.70 21.61 -11.74
C ALA A 36 -1.95 20.77 -12.02
N PRO A 37 -1.79 19.55 -12.58
CA PRO A 37 -2.89 18.60 -12.69
C PRO A 37 -3.61 18.42 -11.35
N GLN A 38 -4.87 18.01 -11.37
CA GLN A 38 -5.64 17.73 -10.15
C GLN A 38 -5.41 16.27 -9.71
N VAL A 39 -5.22 16.01 -8.40
CA VAL A 39 -5.32 14.64 -7.86
C VAL A 39 -6.80 14.37 -7.62
N ARG A 40 -7.37 13.32 -8.22
CA ARG A 40 -8.79 12.94 -8.02
C ARG A 40 -8.97 11.81 -7.02
N LEU A 41 -8.00 10.91 -6.94
CA LEU A 41 -7.96 9.76 -6.03
C LEU A 41 -6.56 9.65 -5.45
N LEU A 42 -6.46 9.46 -4.13
CA LEU A 42 -5.22 9.23 -3.41
C LEU A 42 -5.33 7.93 -2.62
N THR A 43 -4.42 7.00 -2.87
CA THR A 43 -4.23 5.80 -2.04
C THR A 43 -3.06 6.02 -1.09
N ILE A 44 -3.24 5.70 0.19
CA ILE A 44 -2.16 5.71 1.19
C ILE A 44 -1.92 4.27 1.66
N TRP A 45 -0.75 3.72 1.37
CA TRP A 45 -0.39 2.33 1.66
C TRP A 45 0.95 2.26 2.38
N LEU A 46 0.91 2.32 3.71
CA LEU A 46 2.08 2.35 4.61
C LEU A 46 1.87 1.34 5.75
N GLY A 47 2.91 1.10 6.55
CA GLY A 47 2.85 0.23 7.73
C GLY A 47 3.80 -0.98 7.67
N ALA A 48 4.20 -1.45 6.48
CA ALA A 48 5.07 -2.63 6.35
C ALA A 48 6.52 -2.37 6.82
N ASN A 49 6.97 -1.12 6.68
CA ASN A 49 8.26 -0.68 7.20
C ASN A 49 8.15 -0.26 8.66
N ASP A 50 7.11 0.51 8.98
CA ASP A 50 6.83 1.08 10.29
C ASP A 50 6.73 0.03 11.39
N CYS A 51 6.20 -1.16 11.07
CA CYS A 51 5.97 -2.25 12.00
C CYS A 51 7.23 -3.07 12.35
N VAL A 52 8.42 -2.65 11.90
CA VAL A 52 9.70 -3.24 12.31
C VAL A 52 9.99 -3.04 13.81
N SER A 53 10.97 -3.76 14.33
CA SER A 53 11.53 -3.62 15.67
C SER A 53 11.87 -2.16 16.00
N SER A 54 11.63 -1.75 17.24
CA SER A 54 11.85 -0.38 17.71
C SER A 54 13.29 0.12 17.67
N ARG A 55 14.24 -0.76 17.34
CA ARG A 55 15.65 -0.44 17.15
C ARG A 55 16.00 -0.07 15.72
N SER A 56 15.13 -0.36 14.76
CA SER A 56 15.33 0.01 13.36
C SER A 56 15.09 1.50 13.15
N ALA A 57 15.82 2.07 12.20
CA ALA A 57 15.58 3.41 11.68
C ALA A 57 14.21 3.57 10.99
N GLN A 58 13.60 2.47 10.55
CA GLN A 58 12.30 2.47 9.87
C GLN A 58 11.12 2.42 10.84
N TYR A 59 11.38 2.18 12.13
CA TYR A 59 10.34 2.07 13.13
C TYR A 59 9.61 3.40 13.34
N VAL A 60 8.29 3.31 13.41
CA VAL A 60 7.41 4.40 13.82
C VAL A 60 6.50 3.84 14.91
N SER A 61 6.30 4.54 16.03
CA SER A 61 5.41 4.03 17.08
C SER A 61 3.95 3.96 16.61
N GLU A 62 3.12 3.16 17.26
CA GLU A 62 1.71 2.98 16.88
C GLU A 62 0.91 4.30 16.97
N VAL A 63 1.30 5.17 17.91
CA VAL A 63 0.73 6.52 18.09
C VAL A 63 1.20 7.43 16.94
N ASP A 64 2.50 7.50 16.73
CA ASP A 64 3.08 8.37 15.69
C ASP A 64 2.61 7.94 14.29
N PHE A 65 2.49 6.63 14.04
CA PHE A 65 2.01 6.10 12.77
C PHE A 65 0.58 6.59 12.46
N GLN A 66 -0.33 6.50 13.44
CA GLN A 66 -1.68 7.01 13.26
C GLN A 66 -1.73 8.53 13.10
N ASP A 67 -0.93 9.27 13.88
CA ASP A 67 -0.86 10.73 13.79
C ASP A 67 -0.25 11.19 12.45
N ASN A 68 0.70 10.41 11.92
CA ASN A 68 1.25 10.62 10.60
C ASN A 68 0.17 10.43 9.53
N LEU A 69 -0.58 9.34 9.58
CA LEU A 69 -1.68 9.08 8.65
C LEU A 69 -2.78 10.16 8.75
N ARG A 70 -3.14 10.60 9.96
CA ARG A 70 -4.07 11.74 10.17
C ARG A 70 -3.56 13.02 9.52
N SER A 71 -2.26 13.28 9.65
CA SER A 71 -1.63 14.47 9.06
C SER A 71 -1.64 14.41 7.54
N LEU A 72 -1.34 13.26 6.94
CA LEU A 72 -1.44 13.04 5.50
C LEU A 72 -2.86 13.24 4.98
N VAL A 73 -3.85 12.67 5.66
CA VAL A 73 -5.27 12.84 5.32
C VAL A 73 -5.68 14.32 5.42
N SER A 74 -5.25 15.01 6.48
CA SER A 74 -5.56 16.43 6.69
C SER A 74 -4.93 17.31 5.61
N LEU A 75 -3.69 17.01 5.21
CA LEU A 75 -3.01 17.70 4.12
C LEU A 75 -3.73 17.48 2.78
N ALA A 76 -4.13 16.25 2.46
CA ALA A 76 -4.89 15.97 1.24
C ALA A 76 -6.25 16.69 1.24
N ARG A 77 -6.94 16.74 2.39
CA ARG A 77 -8.23 17.44 2.54
C ARG A 77 -8.12 18.97 2.49
N SER A 78 -6.95 19.55 2.75
CA SER A 78 -6.75 21.00 2.71
C SER A 78 -6.42 21.56 1.33
N LEU A 79 -6.21 20.68 0.33
CA LEU A 79 -5.95 21.11 -1.04
C LEU A 79 -7.15 21.87 -1.63
N PRO A 80 -6.94 22.83 -2.56
CA PRO A 80 -8.05 23.55 -3.21
C PRO A 80 -9.06 22.64 -3.92
N SER A 81 -8.60 21.47 -4.36
CA SER A 81 -9.44 20.41 -4.88
C SER A 81 -9.05 19.08 -4.24
N PRO A 82 -9.64 18.74 -3.08
CA PRO A 82 -9.30 17.53 -2.33
C PRO A 82 -9.59 16.27 -3.14
N PRO A 83 -8.68 15.27 -3.13
CA PRO A 83 -8.95 13.97 -3.73
C PRO A 83 -9.87 13.13 -2.83
N GLU A 84 -10.51 12.13 -3.41
CA GLU A 84 -11.02 11.00 -2.64
C GLU A 84 -9.83 10.20 -2.07
N ILE A 85 -9.94 9.75 -0.81
CA ILE A 85 -8.82 9.10 -0.11
C ILE A 85 -9.20 7.67 0.25
N VAL A 86 -8.34 6.72 -0.12
CA VAL A 86 -8.46 5.31 0.22
C VAL A 86 -7.22 4.90 1.01
N LEU A 87 -7.42 4.33 2.20
CA LEU A 87 -6.32 3.74 2.95
C LEU A 87 -6.14 2.27 2.54
N ILE A 88 -4.91 1.78 2.55
CA ILE A 88 -4.60 0.38 2.26
C ILE A 88 -3.77 -0.18 3.42
N THR A 89 -4.20 -1.30 4.00
CA THR A 89 -3.46 -1.96 5.08
C THR A 89 -2.14 -2.56 4.56
N CYS A 90 -1.09 -2.63 5.38
CA CYS A 90 0.10 -3.38 4.99
C CYS A 90 -0.24 -4.87 4.76
N PRO A 91 0.44 -5.56 3.82
CA PRO A 91 0.20 -6.99 3.59
C PRO A 91 0.60 -7.84 4.82
N PRO A 92 0.22 -9.13 4.88
CA PRO A 92 0.73 -10.03 5.91
C PRO A 92 2.24 -10.21 5.78
N PHE A 93 2.90 -10.50 6.90
CA PHE A 93 4.35 -10.70 6.94
C PHE A 93 4.71 -12.14 7.30
N SER A 94 5.76 -12.69 6.68
CA SER A 94 6.34 -13.98 7.02
C SER A 94 7.82 -13.84 7.33
N ALA A 95 8.17 -13.93 8.62
CA ALA A 95 9.57 -13.89 9.07
C ALA A 95 10.40 -15.00 8.43
N GLU A 96 9.84 -16.21 8.31
CA GLU A 96 10.54 -17.35 7.73
C GLU A 96 10.93 -17.13 6.26
N LEU A 97 10.00 -16.66 5.42
CA LEU A 97 10.30 -16.39 4.01
C LEU A 97 11.28 -15.21 3.88
N TRP A 98 11.16 -14.21 4.75
CA TRP A 98 12.06 -13.06 4.75
C TRP A 98 13.48 -13.45 5.12
N ASP A 99 13.64 -14.29 6.15
CA ASP A 99 14.93 -14.82 6.56
C ASP A 99 15.54 -15.70 5.46
N GLN A 100 14.73 -16.51 4.78
CA GLN A 100 15.16 -17.32 3.62
C GLN A 100 15.63 -16.43 2.46
N GLU A 101 14.90 -15.36 2.14
CA GLU A 101 15.26 -14.41 1.08
C GLU A 101 16.57 -13.68 1.40
N LEU A 102 16.74 -13.20 2.63
CA LEU A 102 17.98 -12.55 3.06
C LEU A 102 19.16 -13.51 3.03
N ALA A 103 18.97 -14.75 3.50
CA ALA A 103 19.99 -15.80 3.43
C ALA A 103 20.38 -16.13 1.98
N SER A 104 19.41 -16.17 1.04
CA SER A 104 19.66 -16.42 -0.38
C SER A 104 20.57 -15.38 -1.01
N ARG A 105 20.53 -14.14 -0.49
CA ARG A 105 21.35 -12.99 -0.90
C ARG A 105 22.66 -12.87 -0.11
N GLY A 106 22.94 -13.79 0.82
CA GLY A 106 24.11 -13.73 1.70
C GLY A 106 24.05 -12.57 2.71
N ILE A 107 22.86 -12.07 3.02
CA ILE A 107 22.63 -11.00 3.98
C ILE A 107 22.33 -11.62 5.35
N VAL A 108 23.08 -11.21 6.37
CA VAL A 108 22.78 -11.59 7.76
C VAL A 108 21.75 -10.61 8.30
N VAL A 109 20.66 -11.15 8.86
CA VAL A 109 19.59 -10.36 9.46
C VAL A 109 20.17 -9.54 10.62
N ASP A 110 20.05 -8.22 10.53
CA ASP A 110 20.35 -7.34 11.65
C ASP A 110 19.28 -7.54 12.73
N ALA A 111 19.70 -7.80 13.97
CA ALA A 111 18.81 -7.93 15.12
C ALA A 111 17.95 -6.67 15.37
N ASN A 112 18.34 -5.53 14.78
CA ASN A 112 17.56 -4.30 14.82
C ASN A 112 16.47 -4.22 13.74
N GLU A 113 16.55 -5.02 12.66
CA GLU A 113 15.65 -4.98 11.49
C GLU A 113 14.56 -6.07 11.51
N VAL A 114 14.28 -6.62 12.68
CA VAL A 114 13.31 -7.71 12.87
C VAL A 114 11.88 -7.21 12.67
N ARG A 115 11.10 -7.89 11.83
CA ARG A 115 9.64 -7.73 11.69
C ARG A 115 8.93 -9.00 12.16
N THR A 116 7.67 -8.89 12.57
CA THR A 116 6.86 -10.06 12.93
C THR A 116 5.47 -9.99 12.30
N ALA A 117 4.83 -11.16 12.17
CA ALA A 117 3.47 -11.25 11.63
C ALA A 117 2.46 -10.53 12.53
N GLU A 118 2.68 -10.59 13.85
CA GLU A 118 1.85 -9.95 14.87
C GLU A 118 1.89 -8.42 14.71
N ARG A 119 3.09 -7.83 14.59
CA ARG A 119 3.22 -6.38 14.37
C ARG A 119 2.61 -5.94 13.04
N ALA A 120 2.77 -6.73 11.97
CA ALA A 120 2.11 -6.42 10.70
C ALA A 120 0.57 -6.43 10.84
N ALA A 121 0.01 -7.39 11.59
CA ALA A 121 -1.42 -7.45 11.87
C ALA A 121 -1.90 -6.27 12.74
N GLU A 122 -1.12 -5.88 13.75
CA GLU A 122 -1.39 -4.70 14.58
C GLU A 122 -1.45 -3.43 13.73
N TYR A 123 -0.47 -3.19 12.85
CA TYR A 123 -0.46 -1.98 12.01
C TYR A 123 -1.59 -1.98 10.97
N ALA A 124 -1.98 -3.15 10.47
CA ALA A 124 -3.18 -3.29 9.65
C ALA A 124 -4.45 -2.89 10.43
N GLU A 125 -4.58 -3.29 11.70
CA GLU A 125 -5.70 -2.86 12.56
C GLU A 125 -5.70 -1.35 12.83
N LEU A 126 -4.53 -0.72 12.97
CA LEU A 126 -4.43 0.73 13.11
C LEU A 126 -5.00 1.46 11.89
N VAL A 127 -4.68 0.97 10.68
CA VAL A 127 -5.22 1.52 9.42
C VAL A 127 -6.73 1.31 9.34
N ARG A 128 -7.25 0.10 9.66
CA ARG A 128 -8.69 -0.19 9.70
C ARG A 128 -9.43 0.75 10.66
N SER A 129 -8.91 0.86 11.88
CA SER A 129 -9.49 1.69 12.94
C SER A 129 -9.48 3.17 12.57
N LEU A 130 -8.40 3.65 11.97
CA LEU A 130 -8.29 5.02 11.50
C LEU A 130 -9.25 5.31 10.35
N GLY A 131 -9.37 4.41 9.38
CA GLY A 131 -10.33 4.52 8.28
C GLY A 131 -11.75 4.68 8.80
N LYS A 132 -12.16 3.83 9.75
CA LYS A 132 -13.47 3.94 10.43
C LYS A 132 -13.62 5.28 11.16
N ALA A 133 -12.61 5.71 11.92
CA ALA A 133 -12.65 6.94 12.70
C ALA A 133 -12.76 8.21 11.83
N LEU A 134 -12.11 8.21 10.66
CA LEU A 134 -12.10 9.36 9.73
C LEU A 134 -13.17 9.30 8.63
N GLY A 135 -13.99 8.23 8.62
CA GLY A 135 -14.98 7.99 7.58
C GLY A 135 -14.38 7.75 6.20
N LEU A 136 -13.20 7.12 6.13
CA LEU A 136 -12.49 6.80 4.89
C LEU A 136 -12.70 5.34 4.50
N SER A 137 -12.71 5.07 3.20
CA SER A 137 -12.70 3.70 2.69
C SER A 137 -11.33 3.05 2.89
N VAL A 138 -11.32 1.77 3.24
CA VAL A 138 -10.11 0.98 3.49
C VAL A 138 -10.12 -0.23 2.57
N VAL A 139 -8.99 -0.48 1.91
CA VAL A 139 -8.68 -1.75 1.24
C VAL A 139 -7.82 -2.58 2.20
N ASP A 140 -8.33 -3.74 2.60
CA ASP A 140 -7.62 -4.60 3.53
C ASP A 140 -6.71 -5.61 2.83
N ALA A 141 -5.54 -5.17 2.36
CA ALA A 141 -4.57 -6.05 1.72
C ALA A 141 -4.09 -7.19 2.65
N HIS A 142 -4.03 -6.93 3.96
CA HIS A 142 -3.67 -7.93 4.97
C HIS A 142 -4.64 -9.12 4.95
N GLU A 143 -5.91 -8.87 5.28
CA GLU A 143 -6.92 -9.93 5.31
C GLU A 143 -7.13 -10.52 3.91
N ALA A 144 -6.97 -9.70 2.88
CA ALA A 144 -7.16 -10.14 1.51
C ALA A 144 -6.20 -11.24 1.07
N ILE A 145 -4.91 -11.01 1.27
CA ILE A 145 -3.88 -11.96 0.91
C ILE A 145 -3.93 -13.17 1.85
N ASP A 146 -4.14 -12.96 3.16
CA ASP A 146 -4.20 -14.06 4.12
C ASP A 146 -5.34 -15.04 3.82
N ARG A 147 -6.54 -14.52 3.54
CA ARG A 147 -7.71 -15.36 3.21
C ARG A 147 -7.46 -16.23 1.99
N VAL A 148 -6.95 -15.64 0.90
CA VAL A 148 -6.68 -16.37 -0.34
C VAL A 148 -5.60 -17.43 -0.09
N ALA A 149 -4.54 -17.08 0.64
CA ALA A 149 -3.47 -17.99 0.98
C ALA A 149 -3.95 -19.20 1.80
N VAL A 150 -4.85 -18.99 2.78
CA VAL A 150 -5.41 -20.06 3.62
C VAL A 150 -6.31 -21.02 2.83
N VAL A 151 -7.12 -20.51 1.90
CA VAL A 151 -8.06 -21.34 1.11
C VAL A 151 -7.34 -22.35 0.22
N GLU A 152 -6.09 -22.10 -0.17
CA GLU A 152 -5.29 -23.06 -0.96
C GLU A 152 -4.76 -24.26 -0.14
N GLY A 153 -5.12 -24.36 1.15
CA GLY A 153 -4.86 -25.54 1.99
C GLY A 153 -3.41 -25.67 2.48
N LYS A 154 -2.59 -24.64 2.30
CA LYS A 154 -1.21 -24.58 2.81
C LYS A 154 -1.19 -24.01 4.23
N LEU A 155 -0.24 -24.46 5.04
CA LEU A 155 -0.05 -24.03 6.43
C LEU A 155 1.25 -23.23 6.57
N GLY A 156 1.38 -22.49 7.68
CA GLY A 156 2.60 -21.75 8.00
C GLY A 156 2.93 -20.67 6.97
N SER A 157 4.21 -20.56 6.63
CA SER A 157 4.75 -19.62 5.64
C SER A 157 4.47 -20.00 4.19
N GLU A 158 4.33 -21.31 3.89
CA GLU A 158 4.13 -21.82 2.53
C GLU A 158 2.90 -21.26 1.82
N LYS A 159 1.87 -20.87 2.60
CA LYS A 159 0.65 -20.26 2.06
C LYS A 159 0.92 -18.95 1.34
N TYR A 160 1.98 -18.22 1.72
CA TYR A 160 2.29 -16.92 1.15
C TYR A 160 3.21 -16.98 -0.07
N VAL A 161 4.00 -18.04 -0.26
CA VAL A 161 5.05 -18.12 -1.32
C VAL A 161 4.54 -17.73 -2.71
N LYS A 162 3.30 -18.09 -3.04
CA LYS A 162 2.68 -17.80 -4.35
C LYS A 162 2.42 -16.30 -4.57
N TYR A 163 2.16 -15.55 -3.50
CA TYR A 163 1.69 -14.17 -3.54
C TYR A 163 2.71 -13.17 -3.00
N MET A 164 3.53 -13.59 -2.03
CA MET A 164 4.58 -12.83 -1.36
C MET A 164 5.79 -13.74 -1.21
N PRO A 165 6.56 -13.95 -2.29
CA PRO A 165 7.62 -14.98 -2.32
C PRO A 165 8.73 -14.75 -1.29
N ASP A 166 8.98 -13.50 -0.91
CA ASP A 166 9.93 -13.11 0.13
C ASP A 166 9.27 -12.91 1.50
N GLY A 167 7.95 -13.11 1.62
CA GLY A 167 7.21 -12.88 2.86
C GLY A 167 6.97 -11.42 3.24
N LEU A 168 7.31 -10.45 2.38
CA LEU A 168 7.12 -9.02 2.62
C LEU A 168 6.46 -8.30 1.45
N HIS A 169 6.93 -8.53 0.22
CA HIS A 169 6.47 -7.82 -0.97
C HIS A 169 5.49 -8.70 -1.77
N PRO A 170 4.27 -8.20 -2.05
CA PRO A 170 3.39 -8.82 -3.02
C PRO A 170 4.05 -8.89 -4.40
N ASN A 171 3.99 -10.05 -5.04
CA ASN A 171 4.31 -10.18 -6.47
C ASN A 171 3.08 -9.80 -7.31
N GLU A 172 3.13 -10.06 -8.62
CA GLU A 172 2.01 -9.82 -9.53
C GLU A 172 0.69 -10.44 -9.03
N LEU A 173 0.70 -11.68 -8.55
CA LEU A 173 -0.51 -12.34 -8.05
C LEU A 173 -1.00 -11.73 -6.74
N GLY A 174 -0.08 -11.35 -5.84
CA GLY A 174 -0.42 -10.64 -4.61
C GLY A 174 -1.04 -9.27 -4.90
N TYR A 175 -0.48 -8.50 -5.82
CA TYR A 175 -1.06 -7.22 -6.25
C TYR A 175 -2.45 -7.41 -6.87
N ARG A 176 -2.65 -8.41 -7.72
CA ARG A 176 -3.97 -8.70 -8.31
C ARG A 176 -5.05 -9.00 -7.27
N ILE A 177 -4.70 -9.58 -6.11
CA ILE A 177 -5.66 -9.77 -5.01
C ILE A 177 -6.14 -8.42 -4.47
N VAL A 178 -5.20 -7.48 -4.28
CA VAL A 178 -5.46 -6.14 -3.73
C VAL A 178 -6.20 -5.24 -4.73
N THR A 179 -5.82 -5.29 -6.01
CA THR A 179 -6.29 -4.36 -7.05
C THR A 179 -7.51 -4.88 -7.82
N GLU A 180 -7.25 -5.82 -8.74
CA GLU A 180 -8.18 -6.33 -9.75
C GLU A 180 -9.26 -7.21 -9.18
N GLY A 181 -8.83 -7.93 -8.15
CA GLY A 181 -9.74 -8.65 -7.37
C GLY A 181 -10.51 -9.72 -8.17
N LYS A 182 -9.76 -10.58 -8.82
CA LYS A 182 -10.34 -11.50 -9.78
C LYS A 182 -11.21 -12.56 -9.12
N ARG A 183 -12.45 -12.62 -9.63
CA ARG A 183 -13.26 -13.83 -9.80
C ARG A 183 -12.30 -14.98 -10.15
N SER A 184 -12.22 -16.03 -9.32
CA SER A 184 -11.69 -17.28 -9.84
C SER A 184 -12.71 -17.77 -10.87
N GLU A 185 -12.36 -17.66 -12.14
CA GLU A 185 -12.83 -18.68 -13.06
C GLU A 185 -12.21 -19.98 -12.55
N CYS A 186 -13.09 -20.92 -12.24
CA CYS A 186 -12.74 -22.30 -11.93
C CYS A 186 -11.62 -22.73 -12.88
N LEU A 187 -10.45 -23.06 -12.32
CA LEU A 187 -9.52 -23.92 -13.03
C LEU A 187 -10.29 -25.22 -13.27
N GLY A 188 -10.70 -25.41 -14.52
CA GLY A 188 -11.44 -26.58 -14.96
C GLY A 188 -10.67 -27.85 -14.61
N GLY A 189 -11.25 -28.60 -13.68
CA GLY A 189 -10.88 -29.96 -13.35
C GLY A 189 -12.09 -30.60 -12.69
N TYR A 190 -12.78 -31.46 -13.44
CA TYR A 190 -13.99 -32.17 -13.01
C TYR A 190 -13.83 -32.80 -11.63
N GLY A 191 -14.67 -32.38 -10.69
CA GLY A 191 -14.88 -33.03 -9.41
C GLY A 191 -16.09 -32.38 -8.75
N GLU A 192 -17.15 -33.15 -8.56
CA GLU A 192 -18.42 -32.71 -7.98
C GLU A 192 -18.20 -32.08 -6.58
N CYS A 193 -18.12 -30.76 -6.51
CA CYS A 193 -18.26 -30.05 -5.25
C CYS A 193 -19.76 -29.91 -4.94
N GLY A 194 -20.19 -30.51 -3.83
CA GLY A 194 -21.60 -30.56 -3.42
C GLY A 194 -22.22 -29.16 -3.32
N HIS A 195 -23.49 -29.07 -3.68
CA HIS A 195 -24.34 -27.87 -3.70
C HIS A 195 -24.49 -27.11 -2.35
N ALA A 196 -23.75 -27.50 -1.30
CA ALA A 196 -23.73 -26.86 0.01
C ALA A 196 -22.52 -25.93 0.23
N ASP A 197 -21.45 -26.01 -0.58
CA ASP A 197 -20.29 -25.11 -0.46
C ASP A 197 -20.45 -23.80 -1.25
N PHE A 198 -21.37 -23.74 -2.21
CA PHE A 198 -21.58 -22.56 -3.07
C PHE A 198 -22.10 -21.32 -2.31
N MET A 199 -22.64 -21.49 -1.10
CA MET A 199 -23.23 -20.42 -0.29
C MET A 199 -22.31 -19.87 0.82
N VAL A 200 -21.15 -20.49 1.07
CA VAL A 200 -20.13 -19.96 2.03
C VAL A 200 -18.99 -19.21 1.31
N PHE A 201 -18.89 -19.33 -0.03
CA PHE A 201 -17.91 -18.60 -0.86
C PHE A 201 -18.33 -17.16 -1.24
N SER A 202 -19.18 -16.50 -0.43
CA SER A 202 -19.69 -15.15 -0.71
C SER A 202 -18.87 -14.01 -0.08
N HIS A 203 -17.62 -14.21 0.33
CA HIS A 203 -16.74 -13.11 0.78
C HIS A 203 -15.67 -12.87 -0.29
N ARG A 204 -16.14 -12.25 -1.38
CA ARG A 204 -15.39 -11.72 -2.51
C ARG A 204 -14.34 -10.73 -2.01
N ILE A 205 -13.10 -11.18 -1.82
CA ILE A 205 -12.00 -10.26 -1.59
C ILE A 205 -11.37 -9.85 -2.90
N THR A 206 -11.63 -8.59 -3.18
CA THR A 206 -11.32 -7.89 -4.39
C THR A 206 -11.66 -6.44 -4.08
N GLU A 207 -10.64 -5.66 -3.71
CA GLU A 207 -10.88 -4.53 -2.80
C GLU A 207 -10.86 -3.18 -3.51
N LEU A 208 -9.75 -2.80 -4.17
CA LEU A 208 -9.61 -1.42 -4.63
C LEU A 208 -10.54 -1.08 -5.80
N GLU A 209 -10.57 -1.91 -6.85
CA GLU A 209 -11.40 -1.62 -8.04
C GLU A 209 -12.89 -1.60 -7.70
N LYS A 210 -13.36 -2.55 -6.89
CA LYS A 210 -14.76 -2.60 -6.45
C LYS A 210 -15.11 -1.44 -5.54
N LEU A 211 -14.23 -1.09 -4.61
CA LEU A 211 -14.41 0.06 -3.74
C LEU A 211 -14.53 1.33 -4.58
N ILE A 212 -13.67 1.52 -5.59
CA ILE A 212 -13.78 2.66 -6.51
C ILE A 212 -15.10 2.60 -7.27
N GLN A 213 -15.49 1.44 -7.82
CA GLN A 213 -16.72 1.30 -8.59
C GLN A 213 -17.98 1.62 -7.76
N VAL A 214 -18.03 1.15 -6.51
CA VAL A 214 -19.21 1.29 -5.63
C VAL A 214 -19.23 2.64 -4.91
N THR A 215 -18.11 3.05 -4.33
CA THR A 215 -18.02 4.25 -3.48
C THR A 215 -17.73 5.50 -4.30
N TYR A 216 -16.90 5.40 -5.33
CA TYR A 216 -16.44 6.52 -6.16
C TYR A 216 -16.69 6.30 -7.66
N PRO A 217 -17.93 5.99 -8.09
CA PRO A 217 -18.20 5.53 -9.45
C PRO A 217 -17.69 6.49 -10.53
N LYS A 218 -17.70 7.80 -10.28
CA LYS A 218 -17.19 8.85 -11.20
C LYS A 218 -15.66 8.85 -11.40
N LEU A 219 -14.95 8.06 -10.61
CA LEU A 219 -13.50 7.84 -10.69
C LEU A 219 -13.16 6.48 -11.31
N PHE A 220 -14.15 5.62 -11.51
CA PHE A 220 -13.97 4.33 -12.17
C PHE A 220 -13.70 4.53 -13.65
N TRP A 221 -12.70 3.84 -14.22
CA TRP A 221 -12.16 4.14 -15.55
C TRP A 221 -13.20 4.07 -16.67
N GLU A 222 -14.19 3.17 -16.58
CA GLU A 222 -15.27 3.08 -17.58
C GLU A 222 -16.22 4.29 -17.59
N THR A 223 -16.22 5.09 -16.52
CA THR A 223 -17.07 6.29 -16.40
C THR A 223 -16.33 7.59 -16.72
N LEU A 224 -15.01 7.52 -16.89
CA LEU A 224 -14.20 8.70 -17.15
C LEU A 224 -14.51 9.24 -18.55
N PRO A 225 -14.67 10.57 -18.70
CA PRO A 225 -14.90 11.15 -20.01
C PRO A 225 -13.67 10.98 -20.89
N GLN A 226 -13.89 10.70 -22.16
CA GLN A 226 -12.84 10.74 -23.16
C GLN A 226 -12.38 12.21 -23.31
N VAL A 227 -11.11 12.49 -22.99
CA VAL A 227 -10.57 13.87 -23.06
C VAL A 227 -10.39 14.33 -24.51
N PHE A 228 -10.06 13.40 -25.39
CA PHE A 228 -9.89 13.62 -26.82
C PHE A 228 -10.71 12.61 -27.61
N PRO A 229 -11.23 12.96 -28.80
CA PRO A 229 -11.92 12.01 -29.67
C PRO A 229 -11.02 10.82 -30.02
N ALA A 230 -11.65 9.70 -30.41
CA ALA A 230 -10.90 8.57 -30.94
C ALA A 230 -10.19 8.98 -32.25
N TRP A 231 -9.07 8.33 -32.57
CA TRP A 231 -8.21 8.75 -33.69
C TRP A 231 -8.95 8.74 -35.05
N ASP A 232 -9.93 7.86 -35.20
CA ASP A 232 -10.80 7.71 -36.38
C ASP A 232 -11.89 8.78 -36.46
N GLN A 233 -12.17 9.47 -35.35
CA GLN A 233 -13.11 10.60 -35.27
C GLN A 233 -12.41 11.96 -35.49
N VAL A 234 -11.08 12.00 -35.53
CA VAL A 234 -10.33 13.23 -35.79
C VAL A 234 -10.38 13.56 -37.29
N PRO A 235 -10.94 14.72 -37.70
CA PRO A 235 -11.02 15.08 -39.11
C PRO A 235 -9.62 15.15 -39.74
N LYS A 236 -9.49 14.63 -40.98
CA LYS A 236 -8.24 14.76 -41.74
C LYS A 236 -7.86 16.23 -41.88
N GLY A 237 -6.66 16.58 -41.42
CA GLY A 237 -6.16 17.95 -41.42
C GLY A 237 -6.42 18.75 -40.14
N ALA A 238 -7.15 18.21 -39.15
CA ALA A 238 -7.42 18.91 -37.88
C ALA A 238 -6.16 19.23 -37.05
N LEU A 239 -5.10 18.44 -37.21
CA LEU A 239 -3.80 18.67 -36.56
C LEU A 239 -2.90 19.67 -37.32
N GLY A 240 -3.37 20.17 -38.47
CA GLY A 240 -2.64 21.10 -39.33
C GLY A 240 -1.77 20.41 -40.39
N LYS A 241 -1.40 21.18 -41.43
CA LYS A 241 -0.66 20.68 -42.61
C LYS A 241 0.72 20.07 -42.30
N LYS A 242 1.27 20.33 -41.11
CA LYS A 242 2.56 19.81 -40.64
C LYS A 242 2.55 18.30 -40.37
N PHE A 243 1.36 17.73 -40.14
CA PHE A 243 1.16 16.30 -39.85
C PHE A 243 0.54 15.53 -41.02
N LEU A 244 0.26 16.22 -42.13
CA LEU A 244 -0.05 15.59 -43.41
C LEU A 244 1.28 15.30 -44.11
N LYS A 245 1.94 14.19 -43.75
CA LYS A 245 2.98 13.64 -44.65
C LYS A 245 2.26 13.08 -45.88
N VAL A 246 2.65 13.64 -47.03
CA VAL A 246 2.25 13.23 -48.39
C VAL A 246 2.54 11.75 -48.60
#